data_AF-A0A2V5MQF3-F1
#
_entry.id   AF-A0A2V5MQF3-F1
#
_cell.length_a   1.000
_cell.length_b   1.000
_cell.length_c   1.000
_cell.angle_alpha   90.00
_cell.angle_beta   90.00
_cell.angle_gamma   90.00
#
_symmetry.space_group_name_H-M   'P 1'
#
loop_
_entity.id
_entity.type
_entity.pdbx_description
1 polymer ?
#
loop_
_entity_poly.entity_id
_entity_poly.type
_entity_poly.pdbx_seq_one_letter_code
_entity_poly.pdbx_strand_id
1 'polypeptide(L)'
;GAYQTIAYDKEGNASYDENGNPKMKSVPAVLKASAKEIQRLNTNKITPDIRFHYRLIAGALAMKAAALLPDNSEELADVVNQAGMWVKDRDQKVGNRYYQVIDHRCAKTKIGQADIAKHWFVDQEGPWSKAEQQAYQAFHKEIGLEPPPESESVPELESSPEPSPR
;
A
#
# COMPACT_ATOMS: atom_id res chain seq x y z
N GLY A 1 4.39 14.06 30.01
CA GLY A 1 3.89 14.12 31.39
C GLY A 1 2.44 14.52 31.35
N ALA A 2 1.58 13.93 32.18
CA ALA A 2 0.19 14.37 32.32
C ALA A 2 0.16 15.66 33.15
N TYR A 3 -0.74 16.59 32.82
CA TYR A 3 -0.99 17.77 33.65
C TYR A 3 -2.35 17.58 34.34
N GLN A 4 -2.44 18.03 35.59
CA GLN A 4 -3.67 17.92 36.38
C GLN A 4 -4.52 19.18 36.19
N THR A 5 -5.82 18.98 36.03
CA THR A 5 -6.79 20.09 35.97
C THR A 5 -7.93 19.81 36.94
N ILE A 6 -8.64 20.84 37.39
CA ILE A 6 -9.80 20.67 38.27
C ILE A 6 -10.89 19.91 37.49
N ALA A 7 -11.48 18.89 38.13
CA ALA A 7 -12.61 18.16 37.59
C ALA A 7 -13.89 18.99 37.81
N TYR A 8 -14.64 19.23 36.74
CA TYR A 8 -15.91 19.95 36.76
C TYR A 8 -17.06 18.97 36.47
N ASP A 9 -18.21 19.17 37.10
CA ASP A 9 -19.43 18.43 36.80
C ASP A 9 -20.08 18.88 35.47
N LYS A 10 -21.19 18.24 35.10
CA LYS A 10 -21.97 18.53 33.89
C LYS A 10 -22.61 19.93 33.88
N GLU A 11 -22.71 20.58 35.04
CA GLU A 11 -23.25 21.93 35.23
C GLU A 11 -22.14 22.99 35.28
N GLY A 12 -20.87 22.56 35.22
CA GLY A 12 -19.69 23.43 35.21
C GLY A 12 -19.15 23.80 36.59
N ASN A 13 -19.61 23.17 37.67
CA ASN A 13 -19.11 23.43 39.02
C ASN A 13 -17.90 22.55 39.32
N ALA A 14 -16.92 23.10 40.04
CA ALA A 14 -15.75 22.35 40.49
C ALA A 14 -16.18 21.24 41.46
N SER A 15 -15.67 20.02 41.24
CA SER A 15 -15.94 18.87 42.10
C SER A 15 -14.90 18.79 43.21
N TYR A 16 -15.36 18.45 44.42
CA TYR A 16 -14.54 18.36 45.62
C TYR A 16 -14.57 16.94 46.20
N ASP A 17 -13.52 16.54 46.90
CA ASP A 17 -13.46 15.31 47.67
C ASP A 17 -14.18 15.44 49.02
N GLU A 18 -14.26 14.33 49.75
CA GLU A 18 -14.90 14.26 51.08
C GLU A 18 -14.24 15.18 52.13
N ASN A 19 -13.04 15.67 51.86
CA ASN A 19 -12.27 16.58 52.71
C ASN A 19 -12.36 18.04 52.23
N GLY A 20 -13.15 18.33 51.19
CA GLY A 20 -13.33 19.67 50.63
C GLY A 20 -12.19 20.14 49.71
N ASN A 21 -11.29 19.26 49.26
CA ASN A 21 -10.25 19.60 48.28
C ASN A 21 -10.75 19.39 46.86
N PRO A 22 -10.36 20.24 45.88
CA PRO A 22 -10.78 20.07 44.49
C PRO A 22 -10.24 18.76 43.90
N LYS A 23 -11.13 17.94 43.34
CA LYS A 23 -10.74 16.71 42.64
C LYS A 23 -9.97 17.07 41.38
N MET A 24 -8.77 16.51 41.24
CA MET A 24 -7.92 16.70 40.07
C MET A 24 -8.17 15.58 39.06
N LYS A 25 -8.41 15.93 37.79
CA LYS A 25 -8.40 14.99 36.67
C LYS A 25 -7.06 15.04 35.95
N SER A 26 -6.48 13.86 35.72
CA SER A 26 -5.31 13.70 34.87
C SER A 26 -5.73 13.77 33.41
N VAL A 27 -5.27 14.80 32.69
CA VAL A 27 -5.49 14.92 31.24
C VAL A 27 -4.18 14.54 30.54
N PRO A 28 -4.22 13.66 29.51
CA PRO A 28 -3.02 13.37 28.74
C PRO A 28 -2.51 14.68 28.12
N ALA A 29 -1.23 14.98 28.29
CA ALA A 29 -0.63 16.10 27.58
C ALA A 29 -0.67 15.79 26.08
N VAL A 30 -1.46 16.58 25.35
CA VAL A 30 -1.44 16.58 23.90
C VAL A 30 -0.10 17.19 23.47
N LEU A 31 0.87 16.33 23.13
CA LEU A 31 2.13 16.77 22.55
C LEU A 31 1.83 17.30 21.16
N LYS A 32 1.85 18.63 21.01
CA LYS A 32 1.77 19.27 19.70
C LYS A 32 3.13 19.18 19.04
N ALA A 33 3.16 18.78 17.76
CA ALA A 33 4.37 18.83 16.96
C ALA A 33 4.93 20.26 16.97
N SER A 34 6.24 20.38 17.20
CA SER A 34 6.96 21.64 17.08
C SER A 34 6.95 22.16 15.65
N ALA A 35 7.19 23.45 15.46
CA ALA A 35 7.29 24.05 14.12
C ALA A 35 8.33 23.33 13.23
N LYS A 36 9.46 22.89 13.82
CA LYS A 36 10.50 22.13 13.11
C LYS A 36 10.02 20.74 12.69
N GLU A 37 9.23 20.06 13.51
CA GLU A 37 8.65 18.76 13.16
C GLU A 37 7.61 18.88 12.05
N ILE A 38 6.75 19.90 12.11
CA ILE A 38 5.79 20.20 11.04
C ILE A 38 6.53 20.52 9.73
N GLN A 39 7.59 21.33 9.78
CA GLN A 39 8.41 21.63 8.60
C GLN A 39 9.02 20.35 8.01
N ARG A 40 9.64 19.49 8.84
CA ARG A 40 10.20 18.21 8.38
C ARG A 40 9.15 17.30 7.76
N LEU A 41 7.95 17.23 8.35
CA LEU A 41 6.84 16.44 7.83
C LEU A 41 6.40 16.95 6.46
N ASN A 42 6.27 18.27 6.29
CA ASN A 42 5.90 18.87 5.02
C ASN A 42 6.96 18.67 3.94
N THR A 43 8.25 18.80 4.28
CA THR A 43 9.36 18.58 3.34
C THR A 43 9.47 17.13 2.88
N ASN A 44 9.17 16.16 3.77
CA ASN A 44 9.27 14.73 3.46
C ASN A 44 7.92 14.10 3.12
N LYS A 45 6.92 14.90 2.76
CA LYS A 45 5.59 14.39 2.47
C LYS A 45 5.62 13.54 1.20
N ILE A 46 5.27 12.26 1.37
CA ILE A 46 5.16 11.32 0.26
C ILE A 46 3.86 11.59 -0.48
N THR A 47 3.91 11.59 -1.82
CA THR A 47 2.73 11.69 -2.67
C THR A 47 2.70 10.51 -3.64
N PRO A 48 1.62 9.70 -3.68
CA PRO A 48 0.42 9.78 -2.84
C PRO A 48 0.68 9.35 -1.38
N ASP A 49 0.04 10.04 -0.44
CA ASP A 49 0.10 9.74 1.00
C ASP A 49 -0.81 8.57 1.35
N ILE A 50 -0.47 7.39 0.80
CA ILE A 50 -1.18 6.13 1.03
C ILE A 50 -0.19 5.03 1.39
N ARG A 51 -0.68 4.03 2.14
CA ARG A 51 0.11 2.84 2.43
C ARG A 51 0.43 2.10 1.13
N PHE A 52 1.68 1.64 0.99
CA PHE A 52 2.19 0.95 -0.19
C PHE A 52 2.18 1.79 -1.49
N HIS A 53 2.32 3.13 -1.39
CA HIS A 53 2.40 4.05 -2.54
C HIS A 53 3.44 3.63 -3.60
N TYR A 54 4.53 2.96 -3.21
CA TYR A 54 5.55 2.46 -4.14
C TYR A 54 4.98 1.50 -5.19
N ARG A 55 3.87 0.80 -4.90
CA ARG A 55 3.17 -0.05 -5.89
C ARG A 55 2.51 0.78 -7.00
N LEU A 56 1.94 1.94 -6.65
CA LEU A 56 1.40 2.86 -7.64
C LEU A 56 2.50 3.46 -8.51
N ILE A 57 3.64 3.80 -7.91
CA ILE A 57 4.81 4.32 -8.63
C ILE A 57 5.37 3.24 -9.57
N ALA A 58 5.55 2.00 -9.07
CA ALA A 58 6.01 0.87 -9.85
C ALA A 58 5.06 0.57 -11.02
N GLY A 59 3.75 0.54 -10.79
CA GLY A 59 2.75 0.37 -11.84
C GLY A 59 2.82 1.47 -12.91
N ALA A 60 2.96 2.74 -12.49
CA ALA A 60 3.10 3.85 -13.43
C ALA A 60 4.40 3.76 -14.26
N LEU A 61 5.51 3.30 -13.67
CA LEU A 61 6.76 3.06 -14.38
C LEU A 61 6.65 1.88 -15.36
N ALA A 62 6.04 0.78 -14.94
CA ALA A 62 5.77 -0.37 -15.80
C ALA A 62 4.91 0.03 -17.01
N MET A 63 3.89 0.87 -16.82
CA MET A 63 3.09 1.39 -17.95
C MET A 63 3.88 2.28 -18.91
N LYS A 64 4.88 3.04 -18.42
CA LYS A 64 5.78 3.78 -19.31
C LYS A 64 6.66 2.85 -20.14
N ALA A 65 7.14 1.74 -19.56
CA ALA A 65 7.86 0.72 -20.30
C ALA A 65 6.95 0.00 -21.31
N ALA A 66 5.72 -0.35 -20.92
CA ALA A 66 4.71 -0.94 -21.78
C ALA A 66 4.35 -0.08 -23.00
N ALA A 67 4.45 1.25 -22.89
CA ALA A 67 4.25 2.15 -24.03
C ALA A 67 5.31 1.99 -25.14
N LEU A 68 6.48 1.40 -24.82
CA LEU A 68 7.58 1.17 -25.75
C LEU A 68 7.56 -0.23 -26.38
N LEU A 69 6.72 -1.14 -25.86
CA LEU A 69 6.62 -2.51 -26.35
C LEU A 69 5.60 -2.61 -27.49
N PRO A 70 5.81 -3.51 -28.46
CA PRO A 70 4.91 -3.68 -29.60
C PRO A 70 3.58 -4.31 -29.17
N ASP A 71 2.51 -3.95 -29.89
CA ASP A 71 1.16 -4.49 -29.67
C ASP A 71 1.14 -6.01 -29.86
N ASN A 72 0.37 -6.70 -29.02
CA ASN A 72 0.22 -8.15 -28.95
C ASN A 72 1.53 -8.93 -28.73
N SER A 73 2.57 -8.30 -28.18
CA SER A 73 3.70 -9.04 -27.61
C SER A 73 3.33 -9.65 -26.25
N GLU A 74 3.84 -10.84 -25.97
CA GLU A 74 3.64 -11.50 -24.67
C GLU A 74 4.32 -10.69 -23.54
N GLU A 75 5.44 -10.02 -23.84
CA GLU A 75 6.12 -9.11 -22.92
C GLU A 75 5.24 -7.92 -22.52
N LEU A 76 4.52 -7.32 -23.49
CA LEU A 76 3.59 -6.22 -23.20
C LEU A 76 2.49 -6.68 -22.25
N ALA A 77 1.86 -7.83 -22.55
CA ALA A 77 0.78 -8.38 -21.75
C ALA A 77 1.23 -8.69 -20.32
N ASP A 78 2.42 -9.29 -20.19
CA ASP A 78 3.04 -9.61 -18.91
C ASP A 78 3.32 -8.35 -18.07
N VAL A 79 3.97 -7.35 -18.64
CA VAL A 79 4.27 -6.08 -17.94
C VAL A 79 2.99 -5.37 -17.49
N VAL A 80 1.97 -5.29 -18.34
CA VAL A 80 0.71 -4.61 -18.00
C VAL A 80 -0.10 -5.40 -16.97
N ASN A 81 -0.15 -6.74 -17.09
CA ASN A 81 -0.82 -7.59 -16.09
C ASN A 81 -0.14 -7.46 -14.73
N GLN A 82 1.19 -7.53 -14.67
CA GLN A 82 1.94 -7.37 -13.43
C GLN A 82 1.75 -5.98 -12.80
N ALA A 83 1.75 -4.91 -13.63
CA ALA A 83 1.45 -3.56 -13.18
C ALA A 83 0.04 -3.46 -12.58
N GLY A 84 -0.94 -4.10 -13.23
CA GLY A 84 -2.31 -4.23 -12.74
C GLY A 84 -2.39 -4.93 -11.39
N MET A 85 -1.70 -6.06 -11.24
CA MET A 85 -1.65 -6.84 -10.00
C MET A 85 -1.11 -6.04 -8.80
N TRP A 86 -0.17 -5.10 -9.01
CA TRP A 86 0.32 -4.24 -7.93
C TRP A 86 -0.68 -3.16 -7.49
N VAL A 87 -1.58 -2.74 -8.38
CA VAL A 87 -2.42 -1.56 -8.20
C VAL A 87 -3.89 -1.90 -7.93
N LYS A 88 -4.38 -3.06 -8.40
CA LYS A 88 -5.80 -3.45 -8.40
C LYS A 88 -6.52 -3.31 -7.04
N ASP A 89 -5.83 -3.58 -5.94
CA ASP A 89 -6.39 -3.55 -4.57
C ASP A 89 -6.13 -2.21 -3.85
N ARG A 90 -5.60 -1.21 -4.55
CA ARG A 90 -5.19 0.10 -4.01
C ARG A 90 -5.87 1.26 -4.71
N ASP A 91 -5.92 1.20 -6.03
CA ASP A 91 -6.60 2.20 -6.85
C ASP A 91 -7.30 1.49 -8.02
N GLN A 92 -8.57 1.14 -7.80
CA GLN A 92 -9.37 0.44 -8.80
C GLN A 92 -9.51 1.27 -10.09
N LYS A 93 -9.51 2.60 -10.00
CA LYS A 93 -9.61 3.48 -11.18
C LYS A 93 -8.35 3.40 -12.03
N VAL A 94 -7.17 3.36 -11.40
CA VAL A 94 -5.91 3.13 -12.10
C VAL A 94 -5.84 1.71 -12.65
N GLY A 95 -6.25 0.71 -11.86
CA GLY A 95 -6.36 -0.69 -12.30
C GLY A 95 -7.21 -0.83 -13.57
N ASN A 96 -8.39 -0.23 -13.60
CA ASN A 96 -9.27 -0.25 -14.78
C ASN A 96 -8.59 0.35 -16.03
N ARG A 97 -7.81 1.42 -15.87
CA ARG A 97 -7.06 2.02 -17.00
C ARG A 97 -5.99 1.07 -17.53
N TYR A 98 -5.34 0.30 -16.67
CA TYR A 98 -4.34 -0.67 -17.10
C TYR A 98 -5.01 -1.86 -17.78
N TYR A 99 -6.14 -2.33 -17.27
CA TYR A 99 -6.94 -3.37 -17.91
C TYR A 99 -7.41 -2.97 -19.33
N GLN A 100 -7.79 -1.71 -19.54
CA GLN A 100 -8.12 -1.21 -20.88
C GLN A 100 -6.95 -1.33 -21.87
N VAL A 101 -5.70 -1.20 -21.40
CA VAL A 101 -4.52 -1.41 -22.26
C VAL A 101 -4.40 -2.87 -22.67
N ILE A 102 -4.75 -3.81 -21.79
CA ILE A 102 -4.77 -5.24 -22.11
C ILE A 102 -5.83 -5.53 -23.18
N ASP A 103 -7.05 -5.03 -22.97
CA ASP A 103 -8.16 -5.21 -23.92
C ASP A 103 -7.82 -4.66 -25.32
N HIS A 104 -7.20 -3.49 -25.40
CA HIS A 104 -6.89 -2.86 -26.69
C HIS A 104 -5.61 -3.37 -27.36
N ARG A 105 -4.55 -3.67 -26.59
CA ARG A 105 -3.21 -3.95 -27.15
C ARG A 105 -2.75 -5.38 -26.96
N CYS A 106 -3.41 -6.18 -26.12
CA CYS A 106 -2.93 -7.52 -25.73
C CYS A 106 -3.96 -8.64 -25.98
N ALA A 107 -5.07 -8.37 -26.64
CA ALA A 107 -6.17 -9.33 -26.83
C ALA A 107 -5.79 -10.66 -27.50
N LYS A 108 -4.66 -10.72 -28.23
CA LYS A 108 -4.18 -11.93 -28.91
C LYS A 108 -3.13 -12.72 -28.11
N THR A 109 -2.73 -12.24 -26.95
CA THR A 109 -1.73 -12.87 -26.08
C THR A 109 -2.37 -13.85 -25.11
N LYS A 110 -1.58 -14.78 -24.55
CA LYS A 110 -2.10 -15.75 -23.57
C LYS A 110 -2.64 -15.07 -22.32
N ILE A 111 -1.85 -14.15 -21.76
CA ILE A 111 -2.23 -13.40 -20.55
C ILE A 111 -3.43 -12.50 -20.85
N GLY A 112 -3.42 -11.78 -21.97
CA GLY A 112 -4.53 -10.91 -22.33
C GLY A 112 -5.85 -11.66 -22.55
N GLN A 113 -5.81 -12.85 -23.16
CA GLN A 113 -7.01 -13.70 -23.27
C GLN A 113 -7.52 -14.17 -21.91
N ALA A 114 -6.62 -14.53 -21.00
CA ALA A 114 -6.97 -14.94 -19.65
C ALA A 114 -7.57 -13.77 -18.84
N ASP A 115 -7.00 -12.57 -18.96
CA ASP A 115 -7.52 -11.36 -18.33
C ASP A 115 -8.90 -10.98 -18.85
N ILE A 116 -9.10 -11.04 -20.17
CA ILE A 116 -10.41 -10.78 -20.80
C ILE A 116 -11.44 -11.79 -20.32
N ALA A 117 -11.09 -13.07 -20.23
CA ALA A 117 -11.99 -14.12 -19.74
C ALA A 117 -12.38 -13.92 -18.27
N LYS A 118 -11.46 -13.40 -17.45
CA LYS A 118 -11.71 -13.08 -16.03
C LYS A 118 -12.34 -11.71 -15.83
N HIS A 119 -12.36 -10.86 -16.86
CA HIS A 119 -12.61 -9.42 -16.77
C HIS A 119 -11.72 -8.70 -15.75
N TRP A 120 -10.54 -9.25 -15.45
CA TRP A 120 -9.62 -8.75 -14.45
C TRP A 120 -8.25 -9.42 -14.55
N PHE A 121 -7.23 -8.82 -13.93
CA PHE A 121 -5.86 -9.33 -13.90
C PHE A 121 -5.75 -10.77 -13.37
N VAL A 122 -4.87 -11.57 -13.97
CA VAL A 122 -4.59 -12.96 -13.63
C VAL A 122 -3.24 -13.14 -12.95
N ASP A 123 -3.14 -14.17 -12.12
CA ASP A 123 -1.88 -14.58 -11.51
C ASP A 123 -1.14 -15.51 -12.48
N GLN A 124 -0.53 -14.92 -13.51
CA GLN A 124 0.24 -15.63 -14.53
C GLN A 124 1.53 -14.87 -14.84
N GLU A 125 2.59 -15.63 -15.03
CA GLU A 125 3.90 -15.12 -15.43
C GLU A 125 4.10 -15.23 -16.94
N GLY A 126 4.65 -14.18 -17.53
CA GLY A 126 5.09 -14.13 -18.92
C GLY A 126 6.60 -14.11 -19.09
N PRO A 127 7.09 -13.70 -20.27
CA PRO A 127 8.52 -13.72 -20.57
C PRO A 127 9.35 -12.75 -19.72
N TRP A 128 8.82 -11.56 -19.41
CA TRP A 128 9.53 -10.53 -18.67
C TRP A 128 9.61 -10.87 -17.18
N SER A 129 8.51 -11.26 -16.55
CA SER A 129 8.47 -11.63 -15.13
C SER A 129 9.36 -12.84 -14.83
N LYS A 130 9.40 -13.83 -15.73
CA LYS A 130 10.33 -14.98 -15.62
C LYS A 130 11.80 -14.58 -15.73
N ALA A 131 12.14 -13.71 -16.68
CA ALA A 131 13.50 -13.21 -16.83
C ALA A 131 13.96 -12.44 -15.58
N GLU A 132 13.08 -11.62 -15.01
CA GLU A 132 13.35 -10.87 -13.78
C GLU A 132 13.56 -11.80 -12.58
N GLN A 133 12.71 -12.83 -12.43
CA GLN A 133 12.85 -13.82 -11.36
C GLN A 133 14.17 -14.59 -11.47
N GLN A 134 14.56 -14.99 -12.68
CA GLN A 134 15.85 -15.65 -12.92
C GLN A 134 17.04 -14.74 -12.59
N ALA A 135 16.98 -13.46 -12.98
CA ALA A 135 18.01 -12.47 -12.66
C ALA A 135 18.11 -12.24 -11.15
N TYR A 136 16.97 -12.14 -10.46
CA TYR A 136 16.90 -12.03 -9.01
C TYR A 136 17.56 -13.23 -8.33
N GLN A 137 17.19 -14.46 -8.71
CA GLN A 137 17.75 -15.69 -8.15
C GLN A 137 19.26 -15.79 -8.39
N ALA A 138 19.72 -15.45 -9.59
CA ALA A 138 21.15 -15.45 -9.93
C ALA A 138 21.94 -14.46 -9.07
N PHE A 139 21.45 -13.23 -8.92
CA PHE A 139 22.09 -12.21 -8.09
C PHE A 139 22.15 -12.62 -6.62
N HIS A 140 21.07 -13.20 -6.08
CA HIS A 140 21.02 -13.66 -4.68
C HIS A 140 22.05 -14.78 -4.41
N LYS A 141 22.16 -15.71 -5.37
CA LYS A 141 23.18 -16.75 -5.34
C LYS A 141 24.60 -16.20 -5.36
N GLU A 142 24.87 -15.14 -6.13
CA GLU A 142 26.19 -14.49 -6.16
C GLU A 142 26.56 -13.80 -4.85
N ILE A 143 25.60 -13.11 -4.22
CA ILE A 143 25.84 -12.40 -2.95
C ILE A 143 25.80 -13.34 -1.72
N GLY A 144 25.57 -14.64 -1.92
CA GLY A 144 25.52 -15.64 -0.85
C GLY A 144 24.31 -15.51 0.09
N LEU A 145 23.26 -14.80 -0.33
CA LEU A 145 21.96 -14.86 0.34
C LEU A 145 21.15 -15.96 -0.34
N GLU A 146 20.80 -17.01 0.40
CA GLU A 146 19.82 -17.95 -0.10
C GLU A 146 18.52 -17.20 -0.42
N PRO A 147 17.93 -17.40 -1.62
CA PRO A 147 16.65 -16.80 -1.92
C PRO A 147 15.64 -17.23 -0.85
N PRO A 148 14.79 -16.32 -0.35
CA PRO A 148 13.74 -16.71 0.57
C PRO A 148 12.92 -17.84 -0.07
N PRO A 149 12.54 -18.89 0.68
CA PRO A 149 11.82 -20.02 0.12
C PRO A 149 10.61 -19.54 -0.67
N GLU A 150 10.50 -20.00 -1.93
CA GLU A 150 9.39 -19.68 -2.82
C GLU A 150 8.07 -20.02 -2.12
N SER A 151 7.28 -18.98 -1.81
CA SER A 151 5.90 -19.07 -1.34
C SER A 151 5.65 -20.15 -0.28
N GLU A 152 6.13 -19.96 0.94
CA GLU A 152 5.21 -20.27 2.03
C GLU A 152 4.07 -19.28 1.88
N SER A 153 2.90 -19.81 1.53
CA SER A 153 1.62 -19.13 1.64
C SER A 153 1.68 -18.24 2.88
N VAL A 154 1.77 -16.93 2.69
CA VAL A 154 1.65 -15.99 3.81
C VAL A 154 0.37 -16.43 4.51
N PRO A 155 0.43 -16.92 5.77
CA PRO A 155 -0.79 -17.34 6.44
C PRO A 155 -1.72 -16.15 6.34
N GLU A 156 -2.94 -16.42 5.86
CA GLU A 156 -4.00 -15.44 5.76
C GLU A 156 -3.97 -14.64 7.05
N LEU A 157 -3.48 -13.40 6.97
CA LEU A 157 -3.26 -12.55 8.12
C LEU A 157 -4.66 -12.38 8.70
N GLU A 158 -4.97 -13.16 9.76
CA GLU A 158 -6.21 -13.04 10.50
C GLU A 158 -6.43 -11.55 10.69
N SER A 159 -7.58 -11.08 10.21
CA SER A 159 -7.93 -9.68 10.22
C SER A 159 -7.62 -9.12 11.60
N SER A 160 -6.64 -8.22 11.71
CA SER A 160 -6.44 -7.45 12.94
C SER A 160 -7.82 -6.96 13.38
N PRO A 161 -8.23 -7.19 14.64
CA PRO A 161 -9.56 -6.80 15.08
C PRO A 161 -9.72 -5.30 14.84
N GLU A 162 -10.82 -4.94 14.16
CA GLU A 162 -11.20 -3.54 13.95
C GLU A 162 -11.09 -2.79 15.29
N PRO A 163 -10.46 -1.61 15.32
CA PRO A 163 -10.44 -0.82 16.53
C PRO A 163 -11.88 -0.45 16.88
N SER A 164 -12.33 -0.85 18.07
CA SER A 164 -13.68 -0.54 18.55
C SER A 164 -13.95 0.96 18.45
N PRO A 165 -15.14 1.37 17.97
CA PRO A 165 -15.51 2.77 17.91
C PRO A 165 -15.52 3.36 19.33
N ARG A 166 -14.85 4.51 19.49
CA ARG A 166 -14.96 5.36 20.67
C ARG A 166 -16.19 6.25 20.59
#